data_AF-A0A2V8P865-F1
#
_entry.id   AF-A0A2V8P865-F1
#
_cell.length_a   1.000
_cell.length_b   1.000
_cell.length_c   1.000
_cell.angle_alpha   90.00
_cell.angle_beta   90.00
_cell.angle_gamma   90.00
#
_symmetry.space_group_name_H-M   'P 1'
#
loop_
_entity.id
_entity.type
_entity.pdbx_description
1 polymer ?
#
loop_
_entity_poly.entity_id
_entity_poly.type
_entity_poly.pdbx_seq_one_letter_code
_entity_poly.pdbx_strand_id
1 'polypeptide(L)' 'VLKRGQGKGFSGLENPLFFKPVTGMLYGDAKDTLTKLVGAVQHA' A
#
# COMPACT_ATOMS: atom_id res chain seq x y z
N VAL A 1 4.03 -0.86 -1.66
CA VAL A 1 3.08 -1.74 -0.94
C VAL A 1 1.85 -0.95 -0.55
N LEU A 2 0.65 -1.46 -0.86
CA LEU A 2 -0.62 -0.81 -0.56
C LEU A 2 -1.26 -1.38 0.72
N LYS A 3 -1.58 -0.53 1.70
CA LYS A 3 -2.29 -0.91 2.93
C LYS A 3 -2.89 0.30 3.64
N ARG A 4 -3.82 0.09 4.57
CA ARG A 4 -4.51 1.20 5.28
C ARG A 4 -3.64 1.99 6.27
N GLY A 5 -2.58 1.39 6.81
CA GLY A 5 -1.75 2.00 7.85
C GLY A 5 -0.64 1.08 8.32
N GLN A 6 -0.20 1.16 9.58
CA GLN A 6 0.90 0.34 10.12
C GLN A 6 0.47 -1.01 10.74
N GLY A 7 -0.82 -1.36 10.68
CA GLY A 7 -1.34 -2.60 11.25
C GLY A 7 -0.61 -3.87 10.77
N LYS A 8 -0.48 -4.84 11.68
CA LYS A 8 0.18 -6.13 11.46
C LYS A 8 -0.80 -7.15 10.85
N GLY A 9 -0.25 -8.18 10.22
CA GLY A 9 -1.05 -9.29 9.69
C GLY A 9 -1.50 -10.26 10.78
N PHE A 10 -2.05 -11.40 10.36
CA PHE A 10 -2.54 -12.45 11.27
C PHE A 10 -1.51 -12.91 12.31
N SER A 11 -0.24 -13.08 11.90
CA SER A 11 0.82 -13.53 12.79
C SER A 11 1.33 -12.47 13.78
N GLY A 12 0.87 -11.22 13.69
CA GLY A 12 1.32 -10.13 14.58
C GLY A 12 2.79 -9.74 14.41
N LEU A 13 3.48 -10.25 13.40
CA LEU A 13 4.87 -9.91 13.09
C LEU A 13 4.95 -8.68 12.18
N GLU A 14 6.01 -7.90 12.34
CA GLU A 14 6.33 -6.79 11.43
C GLU A 14 7.05 -7.31 10.19
N ASN A 15 6.74 -6.74 9.03
CA ASN A 15 7.35 -7.16 7.78
C ASN A 15 8.58 -6.27 7.47
N PRO A 16 9.80 -6.84 7.46
CA PRO A 16 11.02 -6.08 7.14
C PRO A 16 11.02 -5.43 5.75
N LEU A 17 10.21 -5.94 4.82
CA LEU A 17 10.04 -5.37 3.48
C LEU A 17 9.60 -3.90 3.52
N PHE A 18 8.78 -3.50 4.51
CA PHE A 18 8.22 -2.16 4.58
C PHE A 18 9.27 -1.06 4.82
N PHE A 19 10.47 -1.45 5.26
CA PHE A 19 11.56 -0.52 5.58
C PHE A 19 12.71 -0.56 4.57
N LYS A 20 12.61 -1.40 3.53
CA LYS A 20 13.64 -1.45 2.48
C LYS A 20 13.57 -0.16 1.64
N PRO A 21 14.72 0.44 1.26
CA PRO A 21 14.75 1.70 0.51
C PRO A 21 14.09 1.60 -0.88
N VAL A 22 14.06 0.40 -1.46
CA VAL A 22 13.41 0.12 -2.76
C VAL A 22 11.90 -0.08 -2.65
N THR A 23 11.32 -0.01 -1.44
CA THR A 23 9.90 -0.25 -1.19
C THR A 23 9.20 1.03 -0.78
N GLY A 24 8.44 1.62 -1.70
CA GLY A 24 7.52 2.70 -1.39
C GLY A 24 6.23 2.19 -0.70
N MET A 25 5.71 2.96 0.25
CA MET A 25 4.43 2.67 0.91
C MET A 25 3.33 3.57 0.34
N LEU A 26 2.21 2.96 -0.05
CA LEU A 26 1.02 3.67 -0.52
C LEU A 26 -0.12 3.42 0.49
N TYR A 27 -0.40 4.42 1.31
CA TYR A 27 -1.40 4.28 2.36
C TYR A 27 -2.80 4.66 1.86
N GLY A 28 -3.79 3.82 2.16
CA GLY A 28 -5.19 4.08 1.83
C GLY A 28 -6.09 2.84 1.92
N ASP A 29 -7.39 3.06 1.80
CA ASP A 29 -8.34 1.96 1.57
C ASP A 29 -8.05 1.28 0.23
N ALA A 30 -8.20 -0.04 0.18
CA ALA A 30 -7.82 -0.82 -1.00
C ALA A 30 -8.65 -0.46 -2.24
N LYS A 31 -9.97 -0.32 -2.10
CA LYS A 31 -10.86 -0.07 -3.23
C LYS A 31 -10.69 1.36 -3.73
N ASP A 32 -10.72 2.33 -2.82
CA ASP A 32 -10.60 3.74 -3.17
C ASP A 32 -9.25 4.04 -3.85
N THR A 33 -8.15 3.55 -3.27
CA THR A 33 -6.81 3.79 -3.81
C THR A 33 -6.61 3.16 -5.18
N LEU A 34 -7.11 1.94 -5.41
CA LEU A 34 -7.05 1.30 -6.73
C LEU A 34 -7.90 2.04 -7.76
N THR A 35 -9.09 2.51 -7.39
CA THR A 35 -9.97 3.28 -8.29
C THR A 35 -9.28 4.56 -8.77
N LYS A 36 -8.65 5.29 -7.83
CA LYS A 36 -7.87 6.50 -8.13
C LYS A 36 -6.66 6.21 -9.01
N LEU A 37 -5.94 5.11 -8.74
CA LEU A 37 -4.77 4.70 -9.52
C LEU A 37 -5.15 4.38 -10.97
N VAL A 38 -6.23 3.64 -11.18
CA VAL A 38 -6.72 3.32 -12.54
C VAL A 38 -7.06 4.60 -13.30
N GLY A 39 -7.80 5.53 -12.67
CA GLY A 39 -8.11 6.82 -13.29
C GLY A 39 -6.85 7.62 -13.64
N ALA A 40 -5.86 7.66 -12.74
CA ALA A 40 -4.60 8.38 -12.97
C ALA A 40 -3.80 7.82 -14.16
N VAL A 41 -3.77 6.49 -14.33
CA VAL A 41 -3.03 5.84 -15.43
C VAL A 41 -3.77 5.95 -16.77
N GLN A 42 -5.10 5.90 -16.77
CA GLN A 42 -5.89 6.02 -18.00
C GLN A 42 -5.89 7.45 -18.59
N HIS A 43 -5.59 8.45 -17.77
CA HIS A 43 -5.53 9.86 -18.18
C HIS A 43 -4.09 10.41 -18.23
N ALA A 44 -3.08 9.54 -18.13
CA ALA A 44 -1.66 9.88 -18.30
C ALA A 44 -1.23 9.69 -19.76
#